data_AF-A0A4U5PF87-F1
#
_entry.id   AF-A0A4U5PF87-F1
#
_cell.length_a   1.000
_cell.length_b   1.000
_cell.length_c   1.000
_cell.angle_alpha   90.00
_cell.angle_beta   90.00
_cell.angle_gamma   90.00
#
_symmetry.space_group_name_H-M   'P 1'
#
loop_
_entity.id
_entity.type
_entity.pdbx_description
1 polymer ?
#
loop_
_entity_poly.entity_id
_entity_poly.type
_entity_poly.pdbx_seq_one_letter_code
_entity_poly.pdbx_strand_id
1 'polypeptide(L)'
;MTSCPSTPSTADTVDALIYSHFKRTNPEALLDLFSKEKRKTLERNYHQIEPDLLKTMWKNYRIQKSAQKSQLKLVSMEESPEPNQEAAESWKTDWMHGRFCSLRSLRKSTDLALYHHFKSKLHSDNFFQDSGEFSRNFKALEKLFDEETRQQYEKLMQTTDVPSFKRMLAFYRLEELKPKRKPVFRRTVIFKCRLCKKEVRGERMQGNEFLLHIGKHEKLHCYCFMEGCDKSLKTCKTLVMHVNEKHNLRSSELDSRQYHLLMTAKTEFYRKAAKFLDRYFPPESFVRFFNRKKRNATHLKDPKCQDCGEVVRDGHAQRRHIATHLELSFKCVVEGCETTFTPPTFLSAHLLCRHNRKIRDLTEKELFAHKKAKEDFNKQIEEEVPKFFRIKPALMEDSK
;
A
#
# COMPACT_ATOMS: atom_id res chain seq x y z
N MET A 1 -20.26 13.26 37.29
CA MET A 1 -19.95 13.01 35.86
C MET A 1 -18.48 12.67 35.77
N THR A 2 -18.12 11.40 35.58
CA THR A 2 -16.73 10.97 35.38
C THR A 2 -16.32 11.33 33.95
N SER A 3 -15.37 12.25 33.80
CA SER A 3 -14.81 12.63 32.50
C SER A 3 -14.23 11.39 31.82
N CYS A 4 -14.67 11.07 30.60
CA CYS A 4 -14.03 10.01 29.82
C CYS A 4 -12.53 10.31 29.70
N PRO A 5 -11.65 9.33 29.94
CA PRO A 5 -10.22 9.53 29.83
C PRO A 5 -9.90 10.00 28.41
N SER A 6 -9.30 11.19 28.30
CA SER A 6 -8.83 11.73 27.02
C SER A 6 -7.84 10.73 26.40
N THR A 7 -8.06 10.35 25.15
CA THR A 7 -7.12 9.51 24.41
C THR A 7 -5.75 10.18 24.38
N PRO A 8 -4.67 9.49 24.79
CA PRO A 8 -3.32 10.05 24.77
C PRO A 8 -2.96 10.56 23.38
N SER A 9 -2.28 11.71 23.31
CA SER A 9 -1.80 12.22 22.03
C SER A 9 -0.76 11.25 21.42
N THR A 10 -0.61 11.27 20.10
CA THR A 10 0.44 10.48 19.42
C THR A 10 1.84 10.85 19.92
N ALA A 11 2.07 12.11 20.31
CA ALA A 11 3.33 12.55 20.89
C ALA A 11 3.59 11.89 22.25
N ASP A 12 2.58 11.87 23.13
CA ASP A 12 2.70 11.22 24.44
C ASP A 12 2.93 9.71 24.31
N THR A 13 2.29 9.07 23.32
CA THR A 13 2.55 7.64 23.06
C THR A 13 4.00 7.39 22.64
N VAL A 14 4.56 8.27 21.79
CA VAL A 14 5.96 8.18 21.35
C VAL A 14 6.92 8.42 22.51
N ASP A 15 6.71 9.47 23.31
CA ASP A 15 7.54 9.75 24.49
C ASP A 15 7.51 8.57 25.47
N ALA A 16 6.36 7.94 25.65
CA ALA A 16 6.18 6.81 26.56
C ALA A 16 6.84 5.51 26.03
N LEU A 17 6.86 5.30 24.70
CA LEU A 17 7.65 4.23 24.08
C LEU A 17 9.15 4.42 24.30
N ILE A 18 9.64 5.65 24.12
CA ILE A 18 11.04 6.01 24.33
C ILE A 18 11.41 5.84 25.81
N TYR A 19 10.56 6.34 26.70
CA TYR A 19 10.70 6.17 28.15
C TYR A 19 10.79 4.69 28.55
N SER A 20 9.89 3.86 28.04
CA SER A 20 9.88 2.42 28.32
C SER A 20 11.13 1.69 27.80
N HIS A 21 11.67 2.15 26.67
CA HIS A 21 12.94 1.65 26.18
C HIS A 21 14.08 2.00 27.14
N PHE A 22 14.28 3.29 27.44
CA PHE A 22 15.38 3.74 28.30
C PHE A 22 15.27 3.25 29.74
N LYS A 23 14.08 3.13 30.30
CA LYS A 23 13.89 2.55 31.64
C LYS A 23 14.53 1.16 31.78
N ARG A 24 14.62 0.40 30.69
CA ARG A 24 15.21 -0.95 30.68
C ARG A 24 16.66 -0.97 30.25
N THR A 25 17.06 -0.10 29.33
CA THR A 25 18.41 -0.13 28.74
C THR A 25 19.38 0.84 29.40
N ASN A 26 18.90 1.98 29.87
CA ASN A 26 19.69 3.04 30.51
C ASN A 26 18.77 3.94 31.39
N PRO A 27 18.42 3.50 32.61
CA PRO A 27 17.47 4.23 33.46
C PRO A 27 18.00 5.58 33.95
N GLU A 28 19.32 5.75 34.06
CA GLU A 28 19.94 7.00 34.50
C GLU A 28 19.69 8.13 33.50
N ALA A 29 19.73 7.84 32.20
CA ALA A 29 19.47 8.81 31.13
C ALA A 29 18.05 9.43 31.21
N LEU A 30 17.10 8.77 31.89
CA LEU A 30 15.74 9.31 32.05
C LEU A 30 15.71 10.60 32.86
N LEU A 31 16.65 10.79 33.79
CA LEU A 31 16.76 11.99 34.62
C LEU A 31 17.00 13.25 33.76
N ASP A 32 17.76 13.09 32.68
CA ASP A 32 18.11 14.17 31.76
C ASP A 32 17.08 14.35 30.65
N LEU A 33 16.52 13.23 30.17
CA LEU A 33 15.59 13.20 29.04
C LEU A 33 14.22 13.81 29.36
N PHE A 34 13.73 13.64 30.59
CA PHE A 34 12.36 13.99 30.94
C PHE A 34 12.29 14.74 32.27
N SER A 35 11.52 15.83 32.30
CA SER A 35 11.24 16.54 33.55
C SER A 35 10.64 15.60 34.59
N LYS A 36 10.79 15.94 35.87
CA LYS A 36 10.24 15.14 36.97
C LYS A 36 8.72 14.94 36.82
N GLU A 37 8.02 15.96 36.36
CA GLU A 37 6.58 15.98 36.12
C GLU A 37 6.20 15.08 34.93
N LYS A 38 6.95 15.18 33.82
CA LYS A 38 6.73 14.33 32.65
C LYS A 38 7.01 12.87 32.97
N ARG A 39 8.07 12.54 33.73
CA ARG A 39 8.34 11.17 34.19
C ARG A 39 7.22 10.60 35.02
N LYS A 40 6.72 11.32 36.03
CA LYS A 40 5.55 10.89 36.82
C LYS A 40 4.34 10.60 35.92
N THR A 41 4.12 11.43 34.90
CA THR A 41 3.03 11.24 33.92
C THR A 41 3.25 9.99 33.07
N LEU A 42 4.47 9.79 32.55
CA LEU A 42 4.83 8.63 31.74
C LEU A 42 4.80 7.34 32.56
N GLU A 43 5.20 7.36 33.84
CA GLU A 43 5.12 6.22 34.75
C GLU A 43 3.68 5.80 35.03
N ARG A 44 2.77 6.76 35.21
CA ARG A 44 1.34 6.46 35.32
C ARG A 44 0.80 5.78 34.08
N ASN A 45 1.29 6.12 32.89
CA ASN A 45 0.84 5.53 31.63
C ASN A 45 1.65 4.29 31.21
N TYR A 46 2.74 3.97 31.90
CA TYR A 46 3.70 2.93 31.53
C TYR A 46 3.04 1.55 31.39
N HIS A 47 2.09 1.23 32.27
CA HIS A 47 1.37 -0.05 32.25
C HIS A 47 0.52 -0.26 30.98
N GLN A 48 0.23 0.80 30.21
CA GLN A 48 -0.56 0.73 28.98
C GLN A 48 0.30 0.39 27.75
N ILE A 49 1.62 0.39 27.89
CA ILE A 49 2.56 0.17 26.79
C ILE A 49 3.20 -1.19 26.97
N GLU A 50 2.98 -2.08 26.01
CA GLU A 50 3.68 -3.36 25.95
C GLU A 50 5.20 -3.10 25.94
N PRO A 51 5.98 -3.65 26.88
CA PRO A 51 7.40 -3.34 27.01
C PRO A 51 8.15 -3.52 25.68
N ASP A 52 7.86 -4.58 24.93
CA ASP A 52 8.54 -4.85 23.66
C ASP A 52 7.90 -4.20 22.44
N LEU A 53 6.93 -3.32 22.62
CA LEU A 53 6.21 -2.66 21.52
C LEU A 53 7.16 -1.96 20.55
N LEU A 54 8.14 -1.20 21.05
CA LEU A 54 9.12 -0.53 20.20
C LEU A 54 9.86 -1.54 19.30
N LYS A 55 10.34 -2.63 19.88
CA LYS A 55 11.06 -3.71 19.17
C LYS A 55 10.14 -4.40 18.15
N THR A 56 8.88 -4.62 18.48
CA THR A 56 7.86 -5.20 17.59
C THR A 56 7.55 -4.26 16.43
N MET A 57 7.38 -2.96 16.68
CA MET A 57 7.21 -1.92 15.66
C MET A 57 8.36 -1.97 14.65
N TRP A 58 9.61 -2.04 15.12
CA TRP A 58 10.79 -2.15 14.27
C TRP A 58 10.81 -3.40 13.40
N LYS A 59 10.51 -4.56 13.99
CA LYS A 59 10.45 -5.84 13.26
C LYS A 59 9.40 -5.78 12.15
N ASN A 60 8.19 -5.35 12.47
CA ASN A 60 7.09 -5.26 11.51
C ASN A 60 7.42 -4.30 10.36
N TYR A 61 8.01 -3.14 10.70
CA TYR A 61 8.41 -2.14 9.73
C TYR A 61 9.45 -2.67 8.72
N ARG A 62 10.45 -3.42 9.19
CA ARG A 62 11.47 -4.06 8.33
C ARG A 62 10.89 -5.12 7.39
N ILE A 63 10.07 -6.03 7.92
CA ILE A 63 9.50 -7.17 7.16
C ILE A 63 8.68 -6.69 5.96
N GLN A 64 7.87 -5.64 6.14
CA GLN A 64 7.04 -5.17 5.04
C GLN A 64 7.85 -4.43 3.96
N LYS A 65 8.87 -3.68 4.36
CA LYS A 65 9.71 -2.95 3.40
C LYS A 65 10.62 -3.87 2.61
N SER A 66 11.11 -4.97 3.19
CA SER A 66 11.79 -6.00 2.40
C SER A 66 10.85 -6.62 1.37
N ALA A 67 9.57 -6.84 1.70
CA ALA A 67 8.56 -7.28 0.74
C ALA A 67 8.23 -6.23 -0.34
N GLN A 68 8.25 -4.93 -0.03
CA GLN A 68 8.13 -3.87 -1.06
C GLN A 68 9.37 -3.80 -1.96
N LYS A 69 10.57 -3.97 -1.40
CA LYS A 69 11.83 -3.96 -2.15
C LYS A 69 11.92 -5.12 -3.14
N SER A 70 11.47 -6.32 -2.77
CA SER A 70 11.43 -7.47 -3.70
C SER A 70 10.44 -7.23 -4.85
N GLN A 71 9.32 -6.55 -4.60
CA GLN A 71 8.38 -6.14 -5.65
C GLN A 71 8.98 -5.08 -6.60
N LEU A 72 9.76 -4.13 -6.08
CA LEU A 72 10.42 -3.08 -6.86
C LEU A 72 11.63 -3.62 -7.67
N LYS A 73 12.45 -4.50 -7.07
CA LYS A 73 13.65 -5.07 -7.72
C LYS A 73 13.30 -5.93 -8.93
N LEU A 74 12.13 -6.57 -8.94
CA LEU A 74 11.64 -7.34 -10.10
C LEU A 74 11.28 -6.46 -11.31
N VAL A 75 11.39 -5.13 -11.21
CA VAL A 75 10.89 -4.17 -12.21
C VAL A 75 11.96 -3.15 -12.62
N SER A 76 13.13 -3.16 -11.99
CA SER A 76 14.16 -2.13 -12.18
C SER A 76 15.36 -2.57 -13.03
N MET A 77 15.21 -3.53 -13.94
CA MET A 77 16.30 -3.98 -14.82
C MET A 77 16.46 -3.19 -16.12
N GLU A 78 15.69 -2.12 -16.34
CA GLU A 78 15.90 -1.20 -17.47
C GLU A 78 16.25 0.20 -16.94
N GLU A 79 17.51 0.59 -17.17
CA GLU A 79 18.05 1.91 -16.84
C GLU A 79 17.37 2.96 -17.74
N SER A 80 16.64 3.87 -17.12
CA SER A 80 16.10 5.07 -17.76
C SER A 80 17.16 6.18 -17.72
N PRO A 81 17.23 7.05 -18.74
CA PRO A 81 18.12 8.21 -18.73
C PRO A 81 17.85 9.11 -17.52
N GLU A 82 18.91 9.72 -17.00
CA GLU A 82 18.90 10.51 -15.77
C GLU A 82 17.92 11.69 -15.84
N PRO A 83 17.12 11.94 -14.79
CA PRO A 83 16.19 13.06 -14.74
C PRO A 83 16.91 14.39 -14.43
N ASN A 84 16.36 15.49 -14.97
CA ASN A 84 16.79 16.87 -14.75
C ASN A 84 17.07 17.20 -13.26
N GLN A 85 18.15 17.93 -12.98
CA GLN A 85 18.69 18.18 -11.63
C GLN A 85 17.71 18.85 -10.64
N GLU A 86 16.75 19.66 -11.10
CA GLU A 86 15.74 20.27 -10.21
C GLU A 86 14.68 19.28 -9.69
N ALA A 87 14.45 18.16 -10.38
CA ALA A 87 13.62 17.07 -9.86
C ALA A 87 14.38 16.15 -8.90
N ALA A 88 15.71 16.25 -8.85
CA ALA A 88 16.58 15.33 -8.11
C ALA A 88 16.53 15.52 -6.58
N GLU A 89 16.15 16.70 -6.07
CA GLU A 89 16.04 16.93 -4.63
C GLU A 89 14.77 16.32 -4.03
N SER A 90 13.66 16.29 -4.78
CA SER A 90 12.37 15.82 -4.29
C SER A 90 12.26 14.29 -4.18
N TRP A 91 13.17 13.53 -4.80
CA TRP A 91 13.09 12.06 -4.90
C TRP A 91 13.99 11.34 -3.91
N LYS A 92 14.89 12.06 -3.23
CA LYS A 92 15.84 11.48 -2.27
C LYS A 92 15.13 10.75 -1.13
N THR A 93 13.93 11.17 -0.70
CA THR A 93 13.24 10.58 0.46
C THR A 93 12.89 9.08 0.30
N ASP A 94 12.43 8.61 -0.86
CA ASP A 94 11.93 7.22 -0.97
C ASP A 94 13.03 6.17 -1.21
N TRP A 95 14.15 6.54 -1.84
CA TRP A 95 15.29 5.61 -2.06
C TRP A 95 16.13 5.43 -0.79
N MET A 96 16.31 6.51 -0.05
CA MET A 96 17.12 6.58 1.16
C MET A 96 16.49 5.76 2.29
N HIS A 97 15.18 5.53 2.24
CA HIS A 97 14.46 4.69 3.18
C HIS A 97 14.79 3.19 3.04
N GLY A 98 15.08 2.75 1.82
CA GLY A 98 15.52 1.37 1.56
C GLY A 98 16.88 1.07 2.20
N ARG A 99 17.74 2.08 2.37
CA ARG A 99 19.02 1.96 3.07
C ARG A 99 18.83 1.76 4.56
N PHE A 100 17.89 2.49 5.18
CA PHE A 100 17.53 2.32 6.59
C PHE A 100 17.12 0.87 6.90
N CYS A 101 16.22 0.32 6.07
CA CYS A 101 15.75 -1.05 6.23
C CYS A 101 16.84 -2.11 5.95
N SER A 102 17.95 -1.72 5.30
CA SER A 102 19.07 -2.62 4.97
C SER A 102 20.11 -2.69 6.09
N LEU A 103 19.96 -1.91 7.18
CA LEU A 103 20.82 -2.00 8.35
C LEU A 103 20.70 -3.39 9.00
N ARG A 104 21.80 -4.17 9.00
CA ARG A 104 21.78 -5.57 9.49
C ARG A 104 21.34 -5.68 10.95
N SER A 105 21.81 -4.77 11.82
CA SER A 105 21.52 -4.79 13.25
C SER A 105 20.22 -4.05 13.59
N LEU A 106 19.30 -4.73 14.29
CA LEU A 106 18.07 -4.13 14.84
C LEU A 106 18.37 -3.07 15.90
N ARG A 107 19.42 -3.30 16.70
CA ARG A 107 19.91 -2.33 17.69
C ARG A 107 20.33 -1.03 16.99
N LYS A 108 21.22 -1.13 15.98
CA LYS A 108 21.68 0.04 15.21
C LYS A 108 20.54 0.85 14.58
N SER A 109 19.49 0.22 14.04
CA SER A 109 18.36 0.97 13.48
C SER A 109 17.50 1.63 14.56
N THR A 110 17.37 0.99 15.72
CA THR A 110 16.62 1.57 16.86
C THR A 110 17.35 2.79 17.39
N ASP A 111 18.66 2.66 17.60
CA ASP A 111 19.55 3.71 18.09
C ASP A 111 19.60 4.89 17.10
N LEU A 112 19.74 4.63 15.80
CA LEU A 112 19.71 5.67 14.75
C LEU A 112 18.39 6.44 14.74
N ALA A 113 17.27 5.79 15.01
CA ALA A 113 15.98 6.45 15.04
C ALA A 113 15.70 7.21 16.35
N LEU A 114 16.23 6.73 17.48
CA LEU A 114 16.28 7.48 18.73
C LEU A 114 17.10 8.77 18.52
N TYR A 115 18.29 8.64 17.95
CA TYR A 115 19.13 9.78 17.58
C TYR A 115 18.39 10.76 16.66
N HIS A 116 17.80 10.27 15.57
CA HIS A 116 17.01 11.09 14.65
C HIS A 116 15.85 11.81 15.33
N HIS A 117 15.16 11.15 16.27
CA HIS A 117 14.05 11.76 17.02
C HIS A 117 14.49 12.95 17.87
N PHE A 118 15.52 12.76 18.70
CA PHE A 118 16.03 13.84 19.56
C PHE A 118 16.63 14.97 18.73
N LYS A 119 17.37 14.64 17.68
CA LYS A 119 17.92 15.64 16.76
C LYS A 119 16.82 16.44 16.04
N SER A 120 15.74 15.78 15.61
CA SER A 120 14.60 16.46 14.99
C SER A 120 13.90 17.41 15.96
N LYS A 121 13.79 17.05 17.25
CA LYS A 121 13.26 17.94 18.30
C LYS A 121 14.15 19.17 18.50
N LEU A 122 15.48 18.99 18.51
CA LEU A 122 16.41 20.12 18.61
C LEU A 122 16.19 21.14 17.48
N HIS A 123 15.95 20.68 16.25
CA HIS A 123 15.69 21.58 15.14
C HIS A 123 14.30 22.23 15.16
N SER A 124 13.27 21.57 15.72
CA SER A 124 11.94 22.17 15.83
C SER A 124 11.86 23.28 16.88
N ASP A 125 12.67 23.17 17.93
CA ASP A 125 12.57 24.03 19.12
C ASP A 125 13.46 25.28 19.02
N ASN A 126 14.31 25.37 17.98
CA ASN A 126 15.16 26.54 17.67
C ASN A 126 14.37 27.85 17.46
N PHE A 127 13.04 27.80 17.40
CA PHE A 127 12.19 29.00 17.34
C PHE A 127 11.94 29.64 18.72
N PHE A 128 12.26 28.96 19.82
CA PHE A 128 12.13 29.48 21.19
C PHE A 128 13.42 29.23 22.00
N GLN A 129 14.39 30.14 21.84
CA GLN A 129 15.71 30.07 22.48
C GLN A 129 15.72 30.04 24.02
N ASP A 130 14.63 30.44 24.67
CA ASP A 130 14.55 30.51 26.15
C ASP A 130 13.94 29.28 26.84
N SER A 131 13.57 28.22 26.09
CA SER A 131 13.04 27.02 26.71
C SER A 131 14.17 26.11 27.21
N GLY A 132 14.24 25.88 28.53
CA GLY A 132 15.20 24.93 29.15
C GLY A 132 15.07 23.47 28.68
N GLU A 133 14.18 23.18 27.73
CA GLU A 133 13.98 21.89 27.07
C GLU A 133 15.04 21.61 25.99
N PHE A 134 15.52 22.66 25.28
CA PHE A 134 16.59 22.53 24.28
C PHE A 134 17.88 21.95 24.88
N SER A 135 18.32 22.52 26.00
CA SER A 135 19.54 22.07 26.71
C SER A 135 19.45 20.60 27.16
N ARG A 136 18.25 20.11 27.50
CA ARG A 136 18.04 18.72 27.94
C ARG A 136 18.16 17.72 26.80
N ASN A 137 17.54 18.01 25.66
CA ASN A 137 17.60 17.12 24.48
C ASN A 137 19.05 16.96 23.97
N PHE A 138 19.84 18.04 23.99
CA PHE A 138 21.24 17.99 23.58
C PHE A 138 22.11 17.19 24.56
N LYS A 139 22.00 17.45 25.86
CA LYS A 139 22.69 16.69 26.91
C LYS A 139 22.32 15.20 26.88
N ALA A 140 21.07 14.89 26.57
CA ALA A 140 20.64 13.51 26.43
C ALA A 140 21.33 12.82 25.26
N LEU A 141 21.50 13.48 24.10
CA LEU A 141 22.24 12.90 22.98
C LEU A 141 23.71 12.60 23.36
N GLU A 142 24.37 13.50 24.08
CA GLU A 142 25.74 13.31 24.58
C GLU A 142 25.86 12.11 25.53
N LYS A 143 24.87 11.90 26.39
CA LYS A 143 24.86 10.78 27.34
C LYS A 143 24.50 9.45 26.68
N LEU A 144 23.64 9.47 25.68
CA LEU A 144 23.15 8.26 25.01
C LEU A 144 24.10 7.73 23.94
N PHE A 145 24.85 8.63 23.30
CA PHE A 145 25.71 8.31 22.18
C PHE A 145 27.04 9.04 22.33
N ASP A 146 28.13 8.27 22.32
CA ASP A 146 29.47 8.83 22.25
C ASP A 146 29.67 9.66 20.96
N GLU A 147 30.68 10.53 20.98
CA GLU A 147 30.96 11.45 19.87
C GLU A 147 31.13 10.73 18.53
N GLU A 148 31.84 9.60 18.51
CA GLU A 148 32.08 8.83 17.29
C GLU A 148 30.74 8.28 16.74
N THR A 149 29.91 7.68 17.60
CA THR A 149 28.59 7.18 17.22
C THR A 149 27.68 8.29 16.69
N ARG A 150 27.70 9.48 17.31
CA ARG A 150 26.91 10.64 16.83
C ARG A 150 27.36 11.06 15.43
N GLN A 151 28.66 11.18 15.18
CA GLN A 151 29.19 11.50 13.87
C GLN A 151 28.86 10.43 12.82
N GLN A 152 28.92 9.15 13.19
CA GLN A 152 28.51 8.05 12.31
C GLN A 152 27.02 8.14 11.95
N TYR A 153 26.15 8.41 12.93
CA TYR A 153 24.71 8.56 12.70
C TYR A 153 24.37 9.81 11.90
N GLU A 154 25.12 10.89 12.06
CA GLU A 154 25.02 12.09 11.24
C GLU A 154 25.29 11.79 9.76
N LYS A 155 26.41 11.11 9.47
CA LYS A 155 26.75 10.65 8.12
C LYS A 155 25.69 9.69 7.56
N LEU A 156 25.15 8.80 8.39
CA LEU A 156 24.07 7.90 7.98
C LEU A 156 22.78 8.68 7.66
N MET A 157 22.38 9.65 8.47
CA MET A 157 21.19 10.47 8.22
C MET A 157 21.29 11.30 6.93
N GLN A 158 22.49 11.74 6.56
CA GLN A 158 22.73 12.41 5.27
C GLN A 158 22.51 11.45 4.08
N THR A 159 22.67 10.15 4.30
CA THR A 159 22.64 9.11 3.26
C THR A 159 21.45 8.16 3.37
N THR A 160 20.56 8.36 4.35
CA THR A 160 19.47 7.45 4.73
C THR A 160 18.25 8.22 5.26
N ASP A 161 17.04 7.87 4.80
CA ASP A 161 15.78 8.45 5.29
C ASP A 161 15.32 7.64 6.51
N VAL A 162 15.60 8.18 7.70
CA VAL A 162 15.28 7.57 8.98
C VAL A 162 13.82 7.88 9.32
N PRO A 163 12.94 6.87 9.44
CA PRO A 163 11.54 7.13 9.75
C PRO A 163 11.37 7.70 11.15
N SER A 164 10.44 8.64 11.31
CA SER A 164 10.07 9.14 12.64
C SER A 164 9.35 8.06 13.46
N PHE A 165 9.44 8.12 14.80
CA PHE A 165 8.64 7.23 15.66
C PHE A 165 7.14 7.38 15.44
N LYS A 166 6.65 8.60 15.14
CA LYS A 166 5.25 8.84 14.80
C LYS A 166 4.84 8.00 13.59
N ARG A 167 5.68 7.97 12.56
CA ARG A 167 5.48 7.16 11.35
C ARG A 167 5.43 5.69 11.63
N MET A 168 6.40 5.21 12.41
CA MET A 168 6.45 3.81 12.80
C MET A 168 5.25 3.38 13.62
N LEU A 169 4.82 4.22 14.57
CA LEU A 169 3.68 3.95 15.43
C LEU A 169 2.39 3.93 14.61
N ALA A 170 2.20 4.90 13.72
CA ALA A 170 1.06 4.94 12.81
C ALA A 170 1.02 3.69 11.92
N PHE A 171 2.18 3.28 11.41
CA PHE A 171 2.31 2.06 10.62
C PHE A 171 1.96 0.80 11.43
N TYR A 172 2.51 0.65 12.64
CA TYR A 172 2.20 -0.48 13.51
C TYR A 172 0.70 -0.56 13.80
N ARG A 173 0.07 0.56 14.16
CA ARG A 173 -1.39 0.63 14.37
C ARG A 173 -2.15 0.20 13.11
N LEU A 174 -1.71 0.62 11.93
CA LEU A 174 -2.34 0.21 10.68
C LEU A 174 -2.24 -1.30 10.45
N GLU A 175 -1.10 -1.91 10.76
CA GLU A 175 -0.90 -3.36 10.68
C GLU A 175 -1.74 -4.12 11.69
N GLU A 176 -1.84 -3.65 12.93
CA GLU A 176 -2.69 -4.27 13.95
C GLU A 176 -4.17 -4.27 13.57
N LEU A 177 -4.62 -3.24 12.85
CA LEU A 177 -5.99 -3.15 12.37
C LEU A 177 -6.27 -4.10 11.18
N LYS A 178 -5.24 -4.69 10.57
CA LYS A 178 -5.43 -5.72 9.54
C LYS A 178 -5.96 -7.00 10.22
N PRO A 179 -7.06 -7.58 9.73
CA PRO A 179 -7.64 -8.77 10.35
C PRO A 179 -6.66 -9.95 10.26
N LYS A 180 -6.23 -10.49 11.41
CA LYS A 180 -5.27 -11.61 11.51
C LYS A 180 -5.78 -12.92 10.88
N ARG A 181 -7.10 -13.09 10.69
CA ARG A 181 -7.70 -14.41 10.35
C ARG A 181 -8.89 -14.41 9.37
N LYS A 182 -9.19 -13.33 8.65
CA LYS A 182 -10.31 -13.34 7.67
C LYS A 182 -9.91 -12.85 6.28
N PRO A 183 -9.92 -13.73 5.25
CA PRO A 183 -9.56 -13.36 3.88
C PRO A 183 -10.62 -12.53 3.12
N VAL A 184 -11.77 -12.18 3.73
CA VAL A 184 -12.98 -11.93 2.92
C VAL A 184 -13.38 -10.47 2.76
N PHE A 185 -12.92 -9.55 3.62
CA PHE A 185 -13.26 -8.13 3.42
C PHE A 185 -12.06 -7.35 2.91
N ARG A 186 -12.07 -7.05 1.61
CA ARG A 186 -11.28 -5.97 0.99
C ARG A 186 -11.70 -4.65 1.66
N ARG A 187 -11.18 -4.40 2.87
CA ARG A 187 -11.48 -3.16 3.59
C ARG A 187 -10.87 -2.04 2.79
N THR A 188 -11.74 -1.18 2.27
CA THR A 188 -11.30 0.04 1.64
C THR A 188 -10.68 0.91 2.74
N VAL A 189 -9.42 1.29 2.57
CA VAL A 189 -8.73 2.22 3.46
C VAL A 189 -8.95 3.65 2.97
N ILE A 190 -9.11 4.58 3.89
CA ILE A 190 -9.18 6.01 3.59
C ILE A 190 -7.91 6.67 4.12
N PHE A 191 -7.19 7.33 3.22
CA PHE A 191 -6.07 8.20 3.57
C PHE A 191 -6.37 9.64 3.18
N LYS A 192 -5.84 10.59 3.93
CA LYS A 192 -5.94 12.02 3.65
C LYS A 192 -4.67 12.48 2.95
N CYS A 193 -4.76 12.92 1.70
CA CYS A 193 -3.59 13.41 0.96
C CYS A 193 -2.90 14.52 1.76
N ARG A 194 -1.59 14.38 2.02
CA ARG A 194 -0.81 15.35 2.80
C ARG A 194 -0.78 16.73 2.14
N LEU A 195 -0.78 16.79 0.80
CA LEU A 195 -0.74 18.03 0.03
C LEU A 195 -2.12 18.67 -0.07
N CYS A 196 -3.08 18.06 -0.78
CA CYS A 196 -4.39 18.69 -1.04
C CYS A 196 -5.47 18.42 0.00
N LYS A 197 -5.16 17.67 1.07
CA LYS A 197 -6.07 17.34 2.18
C LYS A 197 -7.33 16.54 1.80
N LYS A 198 -7.46 16.08 0.55
CA LYS A 198 -8.59 15.25 0.10
C LYS A 198 -8.49 13.83 0.67
N GLU A 199 -9.63 13.29 1.12
CA GLU A 199 -9.74 11.88 1.49
C GLU A 199 -9.82 11.01 0.23
N VAL A 200 -8.86 10.10 0.05
CA VAL A 200 -8.82 9.15 -1.06
C VAL A 200 -9.09 7.76 -0.51
N ARG A 201 -9.92 7.00 -1.23
CA ARG A 201 -10.35 5.66 -0.85
C ARG A 201 -9.70 4.64 -1.79
N GLY A 202 -9.11 3.59 -1.25
CA GLY A 202 -8.54 2.50 -2.06
C GLY A 202 -8.64 1.15 -1.35
N GLU A 203 -8.65 0.05 -2.11
CA GLU A 203 -8.76 -1.30 -1.53
C GLU A 203 -7.56 -1.68 -0.66
N ARG A 204 -6.39 -1.11 -0.94
CA ARG A 204 -5.11 -1.29 -0.23
C ARG A 204 -4.30 0.00 -0.36
N MET A 205 -3.27 0.18 0.46
CA MET A 205 -2.36 1.34 0.35
C MET A 205 -1.71 1.46 -1.03
N GLN A 206 -1.49 0.33 -1.72
CA GLN A 206 -0.98 0.26 -3.10
C GLN A 206 -2.11 0.25 -4.16
N GLY A 207 -3.34 0.57 -3.77
CA GLY A 207 -4.49 0.57 -4.67
C GLY A 207 -4.37 1.64 -5.75
N ASN A 208 -4.91 1.34 -6.94
CA ASN A 208 -4.85 2.21 -8.11
C ASN A 208 -5.36 3.64 -7.83
N GLU A 209 -6.34 3.80 -6.94
CA GLU A 209 -6.92 5.12 -6.60
C GLU A 209 -5.90 6.10 -6.00
N PHE A 210 -5.01 5.61 -5.12
CA PHE A 210 -3.95 6.43 -4.56
C PHE A 210 -2.93 6.83 -5.63
N LEU A 211 -2.56 5.89 -6.49
CA LEU A 211 -1.61 6.14 -7.58
C LEU A 211 -2.17 7.09 -8.65
N LEU A 212 -3.45 6.95 -8.99
CA LEU A 212 -4.16 7.89 -9.88
C LEU A 212 -4.23 9.29 -9.27
N HIS A 213 -4.44 9.38 -7.96
CA HIS A 213 -4.42 10.67 -7.26
C HIS A 213 -3.02 11.31 -7.31
N ILE A 214 -1.97 10.54 -7.03
CA ILE A 214 -0.57 11.00 -7.10
C ILE A 214 -0.22 11.50 -8.49
N GLY A 215 -0.60 10.77 -9.54
CA GLY A 215 -0.30 11.18 -10.91
C GLY A 215 -0.87 12.55 -11.29
N LYS A 216 -1.96 12.99 -10.65
CA LYS A 216 -2.48 14.35 -10.82
C LYS A 216 -1.58 15.43 -10.18
N HIS A 217 -0.95 15.13 -9.06
CA HIS A 217 -0.04 16.04 -8.38
C HIS A 217 1.33 16.10 -9.05
N GLU A 218 1.87 14.94 -9.40
CA GLU A 218 3.18 14.80 -10.04
C GLU A 218 3.13 15.03 -11.56
N LYS A 219 1.98 15.47 -12.09
CA LYS A 219 1.74 15.71 -13.52
C LYS A 219 2.24 14.54 -14.38
N LEU A 220 1.94 13.31 -13.97
CA LEU A 220 2.34 12.13 -14.72
C LEU A 220 1.43 12.01 -15.94
N HIS A 221 2.03 11.97 -17.13
CA HIS A 221 1.31 11.84 -18.39
C HIS A 221 1.36 10.40 -18.91
N CYS A 222 0.27 9.97 -19.53
CA CYS A 222 0.19 8.80 -20.39
C CYS A 222 -0.01 9.29 -21.82
N TYR A 223 0.87 8.91 -22.73
CA TYR A 223 0.75 9.26 -24.14
C TYR A 223 -0.21 8.30 -24.84
N CYS A 224 -0.99 8.82 -25.81
CA CYS A 224 -1.74 7.96 -26.71
C CYS A 224 -0.75 7.15 -27.56
N PHE A 225 -1.04 5.88 -27.76
CA PHE A 225 -0.20 4.96 -28.54
C PHE A 225 -0.77 4.70 -29.95
N MET A 226 -1.81 5.44 -30.34
CA MET A 226 -2.42 5.36 -31.66
C MET A 226 -1.62 6.21 -32.65
N GLU A 227 -1.37 5.67 -33.83
CA GLU A 227 -0.63 6.37 -34.89
C GLU A 227 -1.31 7.69 -35.27
N GLY A 228 -0.52 8.77 -35.35
CA GLY A 228 -1.01 10.12 -35.64
C GLY A 228 -1.72 10.84 -34.47
N CYS A 229 -1.65 10.32 -33.24
CA CYS A 229 -2.28 10.94 -32.07
C CYS A 229 -1.26 11.38 -31.00
N ASP A 230 -0.93 12.66 -30.98
CA ASP A 230 0.06 13.23 -30.03
C ASP A 230 -0.54 13.62 -28.67
N LYS A 231 -1.72 13.10 -28.33
CA LYS A 231 -2.38 13.49 -27.09
C LYS A 231 -1.66 12.91 -25.87
N SER A 232 -1.40 13.77 -24.90
CA SER A 232 -0.91 13.40 -23.57
C SER A 232 -2.05 13.53 -22.53
N LEU A 233 -2.29 12.47 -21.76
CA LEU A 233 -3.42 12.35 -20.85
C LEU A 233 -2.92 12.28 -19.41
N LYS A 234 -3.64 12.91 -18.47
CA LYS A 234 -3.21 13.03 -17.07
C LYS A 234 -3.25 11.72 -16.26
N THR A 235 -3.94 10.70 -16.75
CA THR A 235 -4.08 9.40 -16.07
C THR A 235 -4.30 8.25 -17.05
N CYS A 236 -4.02 7.03 -16.61
CA CYS A 236 -4.37 5.82 -17.35
C CYS A 236 -5.86 5.69 -17.65
N LYS A 237 -6.73 6.15 -16.72
CA LYS A 237 -8.18 6.08 -16.92
C LYS A 237 -8.61 7.00 -18.06
N THR A 238 -8.07 8.21 -18.09
CA THR A 238 -8.32 9.17 -19.18
C THR A 238 -7.70 8.71 -20.50
N LEU A 239 -6.59 7.96 -20.49
CA LEU A 239 -6.06 7.32 -21.71
C LEU A 239 -7.05 6.28 -22.26
N VAL A 240 -7.56 5.37 -21.43
CA VAL A 240 -8.54 4.36 -21.88
C VAL A 240 -9.80 5.03 -22.43
N MET A 241 -10.33 6.05 -21.75
CA MET A 241 -11.48 6.80 -22.24
C MET A 241 -11.17 7.52 -23.56
N HIS A 242 -10.00 8.13 -23.68
CA HIS A 242 -9.57 8.80 -24.91
C HIS A 242 -9.49 7.85 -26.10
N VAL A 243 -8.90 6.65 -25.91
CA VAL A 243 -8.84 5.62 -26.95
C VAL A 243 -10.25 5.20 -27.39
N ASN A 244 -11.16 5.02 -26.43
CA ASN A 244 -12.55 4.69 -26.72
C ASN A 244 -13.30 5.81 -27.45
N GLU A 245 -13.16 7.07 -27.04
CA GLU A 245 -13.97 8.19 -27.56
C GLU A 245 -13.40 8.85 -28.82
N LYS A 246 -12.08 8.84 -29.00
CA LYS A 246 -11.41 9.53 -30.12
C LYS A 246 -10.91 8.59 -31.19
N HIS A 247 -10.68 7.33 -30.85
CA HIS A 247 -10.30 6.30 -31.81
C HIS A 247 -11.41 5.28 -32.05
N ASN A 248 -12.56 5.39 -31.37
CA ASN A 248 -13.69 4.46 -31.46
C ASN A 248 -13.27 2.99 -31.21
N LEU A 249 -12.26 2.79 -30.36
CA LEU A 249 -11.74 1.47 -30.03
C LEU A 249 -11.98 1.17 -28.54
N ARG A 250 -12.90 0.24 -28.29
CA ARG A 250 -13.09 -0.32 -26.95
C ARG A 250 -11.86 -1.14 -26.56
N SER A 251 -11.63 -1.27 -25.25
CA SER A 251 -10.51 -2.09 -24.79
C SER A 251 -10.53 -3.51 -25.34
N SER A 252 -11.69 -4.12 -25.61
CA SER A 252 -11.85 -5.45 -26.22
C SER A 252 -11.47 -5.49 -27.70
N GLU A 253 -11.61 -4.38 -28.42
CA GLU A 253 -11.40 -4.26 -29.87
C GLU A 253 -9.95 -3.92 -30.24
N LEU A 254 -9.13 -3.51 -29.25
CA LEU A 254 -7.70 -3.29 -29.46
C LEU A 254 -7.04 -4.57 -29.95
N ASP A 255 -6.18 -4.46 -30.97
CA ASP A 255 -5.34 -5.57 -31.40
C ASP A 255 -4.29 -5.93 -30.32
N SER A 256 -3.51 -6.97 -30.61
CA SER A 256 -2.45 -7.46 -29.73
C SER A 256 -1.46 -6.36 -29.33
N ARG A 257 -1.00 -5.57 -30.30
CA ARG A 257 0.03 -4.54 -30.14
C ARG A 257 -0.50 -3.37 -29.35
N GLN A 258 -1.67 -2.87 -29.73
CA GLN A 258 -2.37 -1.77 -29.06
C GLN A 258 -2.70 -2.11 -27.60
N TYR A 259 -3.18 -3.32 -27.34
CA TYR A 259 -3.49 -3.75 -25.98
C TYR A 259 -2.22 -3.84 -25.12
N HIS A 260 -1.14 -4.38 -25.67
CA HIS A 260 0.15 -4.43 -24.98
C HIS A 260 0.68 -3.02 -24.68
N LEU A 261 0.68 -2.11 -25.65
CA LEU A 261 1.08 -0.71 -25.45
C LEU A 261 0.25 -0.01 -24.37
N LEU A 262 -1.07 -0.24 -24.34
CA LEU A 262 -1.94 0.26 -23.27
C LEU A 262 -1.53 -0.29 -21.89
N MET A 263 -1.19 -1.58 -21.79
CA MET A 263 -0.79 -2.22 -20.54
C MET A 263 0.60 -1.76 -20.08
N THR A 264 1.52 -1.54 -21.01
CA THR A 264 2.84 -0.92 -20.75
C THR A 264 2.66 0.49 -20.20
N ALA A 265 1.90 1.35 -20.89
CA ALA A 265 1.62 2.71 -20.43
C ALA A 265 0.98 2.74 -19.03
N LYS A 266 0.04 1.81 -18.75
CA LYS A 266 -0.54 1.65 -17.41
C LYS A 266 0.50 1.29 -16.35
N THR A 267 1.34 0.31 -16.65
CA THR A 267 2.37 -0.19 -15.74
C THR A 267 3.38 0.91 -15.44
N GLU A 268 3.83 1.63 -16.46
CA GLU A 268 4.76 2.74 -16.32
C GLU A 268 4.22 3.87 -15.46
N PHE A 269 2.96 4.29 -15.69
CA PHE A 269 2.33 5.33 -14.90
C PHE A 269 2.24 4.93 -13.43
N TYR A 270 1.76 3.72 -13.14
CA TYR A 270 1.65 3.24 -11.75
C TYR A 270 3.02 3.07 -11.09
N ARG A 271 4.03 2.63 -11.84
CA ARG A 271 5.42 2.55 -11.38
C ARG A 271 5.97 3.93 -11.03
N LYS A 272 5.77 4.93 -11.88
CA LYS A 272 6.18 6.32 -11.64
C LYS A 272 5.45 6.89 -10.42
N ALA A 273 4.12 6.71 -10.32
CA ALA A 273 3.31 7.19 -9.21
C ALA A 273 3.67 6.52 -7.86
N ALA A 274 4.01 5.23 -7.86
CA ALA A 274 4.31 4.48 -6.64
C ALA A 274 5.54 5.04 -5.89
N LYS A 275 6.46 5.73 -6.58
CA LYS A 275 7.64 6.40 -6.00
C LYS A 275 7.31 7.61 -5.13
N PHE A 276 6.05 8.02 -5.09
CA PHE A 276 5.61 9.16 -4.30
C PHE A 276 4.53 8.76 -3.28
N LEU A 277 4.25 7.47 -3.14
CA LEU A 277 3.15 7.01 -2.30
C LEU A 277 3.28 7.52 -0.86
N ASP A 278 4.49 7.49 -0.32
CA ASP A 278 4.75 7.92 1.04
C ASP A 278 4.71 9.45 1.22
N ARG A 279 5.11 10.21 0.20
CA ARG A 279 5.01 11.68 0.20
C ARG A 279 3.56 12.15 0.38
N TYR A 280 2.63 11.53 -0.34
CA TYR A 280 1.23 11.94 -0.37
C TYR A 280 0.36 11.21 0.66
N PHE A 281 0.64 9.93 0.90
CA PHE A 281 -0.15 9.06 1.79
C PHE A 281 0.75 8.32 2.79
N PRO A 282 1.49 9.05 3.65
CA PRO A 282 2.28 8.42 4.70
C PRO A 282 1.34 7.71 5.70
N PRO A 283 1.81 6.72 6.47
CA PRO A 283 0.99 6.00 7.45
C PRO A 283 0.20 6.91 8.41
N GLU A 284 0.77 8.04 8.80
CA GLU A 284 0.16 9.05 9.68
C GLU A 284 -1.05 9.75 9.07
N SER A 285 -1.19 9.69 7.75
CA SER A 285 -2.32 10.25 7.02
C SER A 285 -3.49 9.28 6.87
N PHE A 286 -3.36 8.05 7.41
CA PHE A 286 -4.47 7.13 7.53
C PHE A 286 -5.59 7.74 8.38
N VAL A 287 -6.81 7.71 7.86
CA VAL A 287 -7.97 8.27 8.57
C VAL A 287 -8.78 7.17 9.21
N ARG A 288 -9.29 6.24 8.40
CA ARG A 288 -10.19 5.18 8.84
C ARG A 288 -10.34 4.08 7.79
N PHE A 289 -10.89 2.94 8.22
CA PHE A 289 -11.44 1.97 7.29
C PHE A 289 -12.83 2.41 6.85
N PHE A 290 -13.08 2.34 5.55
CA PHE A 290 -14.42 2.45 5.00
C PHE A 290 -15.09 1.08 5.12
N ASN A 291 -15.75 0.87 6.26
CA ASN A 291 -16.46 -0.36 6.59
C ASN A 291 -17.85 -0.47 5.94
N ARG A 292 -18.15 0.35 4.91
CA ARG A 292 -19.42 0.20 4.22
C ARG A 292 -19.41 -1.19 3.59
N LYS A 293 -20.22 -2.09 4.14
CA LYS A 293 -20.60 -3.33 3.48
C LYS A 293 -21.09 -2.87 2.11
N LYS A 294 -20.27 -3.03 1.05
CA LYS A 294 -20.83 -2.97 -0.30
C LYS A 294 -22.01 -3.93 -0.21
N ARG A 295 -23.23 -3.43 -0.42
CA ARG A 295 -24.38 -4.31 -0.62
C ARG A 295 -23.98 -5.12 -1.85
N ASN A 296 -23.36 -6.28 -1.62
CA ASN A 296 -22.93 -7.10 -2.71
C ASN A 296 -24.22 -7.51 -3.39
N ALA A 297 -24.35 -7.19 -4.68
CA ALA A 297 -25.49 -7.61 -5.48
C ALA A 297 -25.69 -9.15 -5.41
N THR A 298 -24.68 -9.89 -4.96
CA THR A 298 -24.78 -11.32 -4.64
C THR A 298 -25.82 -11.64 -3.55
N HIS A 299 -26.12 -10.74 -2.62
CA HIS A 299 -27.21 -10.93 -1.65
C HIS A 299 -28.61 -10.86 -2.30
N LEU A 300 -28.70 -10.28 -3.49
CA LEU A 300 -29.93 -10.26 -4.28
C LEU A 300 -30.12 -11.56 -5.07
N LYS A 301 -29.17 -12.50 -5.02
CA LYS A 301 -29.30 -13.80 -5.69
C LYS A 301 -29.57 -14.89 -4.66
N ASP A 302 -30.37 -15.87 -5.03
CA ASP A 302 -30.44 -17.11 -4.28
C ASP A 302 -29.05 -17.78 -4.31
N PRO A 303 -28.45 -18.14 -3.17
CA PRO A 303 -27.20 -18.89 -3.18
C PRO A 303 -27.36 -20.32 -3.71
N LYS A 304 -28.56 -20.88 -3.80
CA LYS A 304 -28.79 -22.24 -4.25
C LYS A 304 -28.81 -22.33 -5.78
N CYS A 305 -27.97 -23.20 -6.35
CA CYS A 305 -28.00 -23.53 -7.76
C CYS A 305 -29.31 -24.24 -8.11
N GLN A 306 -29.97 -23.82 -9.19
CA GLN A 306 -31.24 -24.41 -9.64
C GLN A 306 -31.08 -25.78 -10.27
N ASP A 307 -29.90 -26.07 -10.83
CA ASP A 307 -29.64 -27.31 -11.56
C ASP A 307 -29.28 -28.46 -10.60
N CYS A 308 -28.22 -28.29 -9.81
CA CYS A 308 -27.75 -29.33 -8.86
C CYS A 308 -28.19 -29.12 -7.40
N GLY A 309 -28.75 -27.97 -7.04
CA GLY A 309 -29.14 -27.68 -5.65
C GLY A 309 -28.00 -27.27 -4.70
N GLU A 310 -26.75 -27.17 -5.16
CA GLU A 310 -25.60 -26.77 -4.32
C GLU A 310 -25.75 -25.31 -3.84
N VAL A 311 -25.40 -25.05 -2.57
CA VAL A 311 -25.49 -23.69 -1.98
C VAL A 311 -24.15 -22.97 -2.08
N VAL A 312 -24.06 -22.02 -3.02
CA VAL A 312 -22.87 -21.23 -3.33
C VAL A 312 -23.11 -19.75 -3.00
N ARG A 313 -22.55 -19.28 -1.89
CA ARG A 313 -22.83 -17.93 -1.33
C ARG A 313 -22.04 -16.78 -1.96
N ASP A 314 -20.88 -17.08 -2.53
CA ASP A 314 -19.97 -16.07 -3.07
C ASP A 314 -20.14 -15.94 -4.59
N GLY A 315 -20.23 -14.72 -5.11
CA GLY A 315 -20.47 -14.49 -6.53
C GLY A 315 -19.36 -15.03 -7.44
N HIS A 316 -18.09 -15.03 -6.99
CA HIS A 316 -17.02 -15.67 -7.75
C HIS A 316 -17.12 -17.20 -7.70
N ALA A 317 -17.49 -17.75 -6.54
CA ALA A 317 -17.77 -19.18 -6.43
C ALA A 317 -18.96 -19.61 -7.33
N GLN A 318 -20.02 -18.79 -7.43
CA GLN A 318 -21.16 -19.04 -8.33
C GLN A 318 -20.73 -19.09 -9.79
N ARG A 319 -19.92 -18.12 -10.25
CA ARG A 319 -19.37 -18.11 -11.61
C ARG A 319 -18.54 -19.35 -11.91
N ARG A 320 -17.71 -19.78 -10.95
CA ARG A 320 -16.90 -21.00 -11.06
C ARG A 320 -17.76 -22.26 -11.08
N HIS A 321 -18.80 -22.30 -10.28
CA HIS A 321 -19.75 -23.40 -10.24
C HIS A 321 -20.56 -23.51 -11.55
N ILE A 322 -20.97 -22.39 -12.14
CA ILE A 322 -21.60 -22.42 -13.48
C ILE A 322 -20.63 -22.93 -14.54
N ALA A 323 -19.36 -22.52 -14.47
CA ALA A 323 -18.34 -23.00 -15.40
C ALA A 323 -18.19 -24.53 -15.37
N THR A 324 -18.43 -25.20 -14.24
CA THR A 324 -18.40 -26.67 -14.18
C THR A 324 -19.62 -27.30 -14.84
N HIS A 325 -20.81 -26.70 -14.70
CA HIS A 325 -22.03 -27.17 -15.39
C HIS A 325 -21.93 -27.03 -16.91
N LEU A 326 -21.29 -25.95 -17.36
CA LEU A 326 -21.13 -25.64 -18.78
C LEU A 326 -19.87 -26.29 -19.40
N GLU A 327 -19.11 -27.06 -18.61
CA GLU A 327 -17.82 -27.64 -19.01
C GLU A 327 -16.84 -26.61 -19.61
N LEU A 328 -16.94 -25.34 -19.20
CA LEU A 328 -16.10 -24.27 -19.74
C LEU A 328 -14.67 -24.44 -19.26
N SER A 329 -13.78 -24.71 -20.20
CA SER A 329 -12.35 -24.84 -19.95
C SER A 329 -11.56 -23.66 -20.52
N PHE A 330 -10.45 -23.34 -19.87
CA PHE A 330 -9.52 -22.30 -20.26
C PHE A 330 -8.20 -22.95 -20.68
N LYS A 331 -7.84 -22.89 -21.96
CA LYS A 331 -6.54 -23.41 -22.42
C LYS A 331 -5.39 -22.52 -21.96
N CYS A 332 -4.23 -23.09 -21.67
CA CYS A 332 -3.02 -22.31 -21.44
C CYS A 332 -2.70 -21.50 -22.70
N VAL A 333 -2.30 -20.24 -22.50
CA VAL A 333 -2.00 -19.32 -23.61
C VAL A 333 -0.55 -19.41 -24.08
N VAL A 334 0.30 -20.11 -23.33
CA VAL A 334 1.71 -20.28 -23.66
C VAL A 334 1.83 -21.31 -24.79
N GLU A 335 2.58 -20.95 -25.83
CA GLU A 335 2.79 -21.80 -27.00
C GLU A 335 3.36 -23.17 -26.59
N GLY A 336 2.78 -24.25 -27.14
CA GLY A 336 3.14 -25.63 -26.82
C GLY A 336 2.57 -26.17 -25.49
N CYS A 337 1.79 -25.38 -24.74
CA CYS A 337 1.13 -25.87 -23.53
C CYS A 337 -0.34 -26.23 -23.78
N GLU A 338 -0.65 -27.52 -23.75
CA GLU A 338 -2.02 -28.03 -23.99
C GLU A 338 -2.87 -28.12 -22.72
N THR A 339 -2.35 -27.66 -21.57
CA THR A 339 -3.07 -27.78 -20.30
C THR A 339 -4.35 -26.93 -20.32
N THR A 340 -5.47 -27.53 -19.94
CA THR A 340 -6.78 -26.86 -19.81
C THR A 340 -7.19 -26.73 -18.35
N PHE A 341 -7.86 -25.63 -18.00
CA PHE A 341 -8.28 -25.34 -16.62
C PHE A 341 -9.78 -25.07 -16.54
N THR A 342 -10.44 -25.74 -15.61
CA THR A 342 -11.81 -25.42 -15.21
C THR A 342 -11.81 -25.32 -13.68
N PRO A 343 -11.93 -24.13 -13.08
CA PRO A 343 -12.08 -22.75 -13.62
C PRO A 343 -10.79 -22.03 -14.10
N PRO A 344 -10.94 -20.88 -14.79
CA PRO A 344 -9.83 -20.02 -15.23
C PRO A 344 -8.91 -19.48 -14.13
N THR A 345 -9.34 -19.50 -12.86
CA THR A 345 -8.50 -19.01 -11.74
C THR A 345 -7.21 -19.80 -11.56
N PHE A 346 -7.16 -21.04 -12.04
CA PHE A 346 -5.96 -21.88 -11.97
C PHE A 346 -4.88 -21.49 -12.97
N LEU A 347 -5.20 -20.72 -14.00
CA LEU A 347 -4.21 -20.32 -15.01
C LEU A 347 -3.06 -19.51 -14.39
N SER A 348 -3.35 -18.60 -13.45
CA SER A 348 -2.27 -17.80 -12.82
C SER A 348 -1.31 -18.66 -12.00
N ALA A 349 -1.82 -19.68 -11.29
CA ALA A 349 -0.99 -20.62 -10.54
C ALA A 349 -0.21 -21.53 -11.50
N HIS A 350 -0.85 -22.00 -12.57
CA HIS A 350 -0.20 -22.79 -13.60
C HIS A 350 0.94 -22.03 -14.30
N LEU A 351 0.71 -20.79 -14.74
CA LEU A 351 1.75 -19.95 -15.35
C LEU A 351 2.98 -19.81 -14.44
N LEU A 352 2.75 -19.64 -13.14
CA LEU A 352 3.85 -19.53 -12.17
C LEU A 352 4.57 -20.88 -11.96
N CYS A 353 3.84 -21.98 -11.78
CA CYS A 353 4.45 -23.27 -11.43
C CYS A 353 5.07 -24.00 -12.63
N ARG A 354 4.47 -23.90 -13.83
CA ARG A 354 4.90 -24.64 -15.03
C ARG A 354 5.77 -23.81 -15.97
N HIS A 355 5.55 -22.50 -16.01
CA HIS A 355 6.28 -21.60 -16.90
C HIS A 355 7.17 -20.60 -16.18
N ASN A 356 7.11 -20.52 -14.83
CA ASN A 356 7.79 -19.49 -14.04
C ASN A 356 7.49 -18.05 -14.52
N ARG A 357 6.27 -17.83 -15.05
CA ARG A 357 5.82 -16.57 -15.63
C ARG A 357 4.57 -16.05 -14.92
N LYS A 358 4.44 -14.73 -14.86
CA LYS A 358 3.19 -14.05 -14.46
C LYS A 358 2.48 -13.56 -15.71
N ILE A 359 1.20 -13.19 -15.56
CA ILE A 359 0.41 -12.63 -16.68
C ILE A 359 1.11 -11.43 -17.35
N ARG A 360 1.81 -10.60 -16.57
CA ARG A 360 2.55 -9.43 -17.08
C ARG A 360 3.85 -9.79 -17.84
N ASP A 361 4.32 -11.02 -17.68
CA ASP A 361 5.54 -11.53 -18.33
C ASP A 361 5.17 -12.33 -19.60
N LEU A 362 3.88 -12.34 -19.99
CA LEU A 362 3.40 -12.91 -21.24
C LEU A 362 3.85 -12.04 -22.42
N THR A 363 4.15 -12.70 -23.54
CA THR A 363 4.39 -11.99 -24.81
C THR A 363 3.12 -11.28 -25.25
N GLU A 364 3.27 -10.37 -26.21
CA GLU A 364 2.15 -9.61 -26.79
C GLU A 364 0.98 -10.53 -27.22
N LYS A 365 1.30 -11.56 -28.01
CA LYS A 365 0.33 -12.54 -28.53
C LYS A 365 -0.35 -13.34 -27.40
N GLU A 366 0.42 -13.85 -26.44
CA GLU A 366 -0.09 -14.64 -25.33
C GLU A 366 -0.97 -13.79 -24.39
N LEU A 367 -0.58 -12.54 -24.12
CA LEU A 367 -1.33 -11.61 -23.28
C LEU A 367 -2.68 -11.25 -23.92
N PHE A 368 -2.68 -11.02 -25.24
CA PHE A 368 -3.89 -10.78 -25.99
C PHE A 368 -4.81 -12.01 -26.02
N ALA A 369 -4.26 -13.20 -26.27
CA ALA A 369 -5.00 -14.46 -26.21
C ALA A 369 -5.62 -14.69 -24.82
N HIS A 370 -4.88 -14.40 -23.74
CA HIS A 370 -5.38 -14.49 -22.37
C HIS A 370 -6.55 -13.56 -22.12
N LYS A 371 -6.46 -12.31 -22.59
CA LYS A 371 -7.54 -11.33 -22.46
C LYS A 371 -8.78 -11.79 -23.24
N LYS A 372 -8.64 -12.19 -24.50
CA LYS A 372 -9.76 -12.65 -25.34
C LYS A 372 -10.47 -13.86 -24.73
N ALA A 373 -9.72 -14.90 -24.36
CA ALA A 373 -10.29 -16.08 -23.71
C ALA A 373 -11.01 -15.73 -22.39
N LYS A 374 -10.52 -14.74 -21.64
CA LYS A 374 -11.17 -14.27 -20.41
C LYS A 374 -12.44 -13.48 -20.68
N GLU A 375 -12.48 -12.67 -21.73
CA GLU A 375 -13.68 -11.93 -22.15
C GLU A 375 -14.76 -12.91 -22.62
N ASP A 376 -14.40 -13.86 -23.48
CA ASP A 376 -15.31 -14.90 -23.99
C ASP A 376 -15.90 -15.74 -22.84
N PHE A 377 -15.05 -16.18 -21.90
CA PHE A 377 -15.50 -16.90 -20.70
C PHE A 377 -16.47 -16.07 -19.85
N ASN A 378 -16.16 -14.80 -19.58
CA ASN A 378 -17.03 -13.95 -18.76
C ASN A 378 -18.37 -13.69 -19.44
N LYS A 379 -18.38 -13.51 -20.77
CA LYS A 379 -19.60 -13.33 -21.54
C LYS A 379 -20.53 -14.53 -21.42
N GLN A 380 -20.01 -15.75 -21.66
CA GLN A 380 -20.78 -16.98 -21.53
C GLN A 380 -21.33 -17.18 -20.11
N ILE A 381 -20.49 -16.94 -19.09
CA ILE A 381 -20.94 -17.03 -17.70
C ILE A 381 -22.04 -16.00 -17.40
N GLU A 382 -21.90 -14.75 -17.84
CA GLU A 382 -22.88 -13.69 -17.55
C GLU A 382 -24.24 -13.97 -18.19
N GLU A 383 -24.28 -14.56 -19.38
CA GLU A 383 -25.50 -15.01 -20.07
C GLU A 383 -26.19 -16.17 -19.32
N GLU A 384 -25.41 -17.09 -18.74
CA GLU A 384 -25.94 -18.31 -18.10
C GLU A 384 -26.26 -18.12 -16.60
N VAL A 385 -25.64 -17.16 -15.92
CA VAL A 385 -25.83 -16.91 -14.47
C VAL A 385 -27.30 -16.87 -14.02
N PRO A 386 -28.24 -16.19 -14.72
CA PRO A 386 -29.64 -16.15 -14.30
C PRO A 386 -30.36 -17.50 -14.36
N LYS A 387 -29.89 -18.46 -15.18
CA LYS A 387 -30.50 -19.80 -15.31
C LYS A 387 -30.14 -20.71 -14.12
N PHE A 388 -28.94 -20.52 -13.57
CA PHE A 388 -28.46 -21.30 -12.43
C PHE A 388 -28.77 -20.65 -11.08
N PHE A 389 -28.83 -19.31 -11.00
CA PHE A 389 -29.12 -18.61 -9.75
C PHE A 389 -30.20 -17.54 -9.94
N ARG A 390 -31.39 -17.79 -9.37
CA ARG A 390 -32.51 -16.84 -9.42
C ARG A 390 -32.10 -15.51 -8.79
N ILE A 391 -32.35 -14.42 -9.51
CA ILE A 391 -32.32 -13.07 -8.95
C ILE A 391 -33.59 -12.93 -8.13
N LYS A 392 -33.44 -12.72 -6.82
CA LYS A 392 -34.57 -12.36 -5.96
C LYS A 392 -35.12 -11.04 -6.51
N PRO A 393 -36.43 -10.93 -6.82
CA PRO A 393 -37.01 -9.64 -7.13
C PRO A 393 -36.64 -8.74 -5.96
N ALA A 394 -35.92 -7.65 -6.25
CA ALA A 394 -35.60 -6.69 -5.20
C ALA A 394 -36.94 -6.31 -4.60
N LEU A 395 -37.16 -6.61 -3.31
CA LEU A 395 -38.27 -6.04 -2.57
C LEU A 395 -38.06 -4.53 -2.68
N MET A 396 -38.70 -3.93 -3.68
CA MET A 396 -38.92 -2.50 -3.83
C MET A 396 -39.98 -2.12 -2.80
N GLU A 397 -39.77 -2.53 -1.55
CA GLU A 397 -40.61 -2.16 -0.42
C GLU A 397 -39.94 -0.97 0.25
N ASP A 398 -40.54 0.19 0.00
CA ASP A 398 -40.65 1.33 0.89
C ASP A 398 -39.34 1.98 1.37
N SER A 399 -38.71 2.71 0.45
CA SER A 399 -38.01 3.96 0.80
C SER A 399 -38.77 5.13 0.20
N LYS A 400 -39.98 5.38 0.74
CA LYS A 400 -40.64 6.69 0.66
C LYS A 400 -40.24 7.52 1.87
#